data_AF-A0A0S8GMA0-F1
#
_entry.id   AF-A0A0S8GMA0-F1
#
_cell.length_a   1.000
_cell.length_b   1.000
_cell.length_c   1.000
_cell.angle_alpha   90.00
_cell.angle_beta   90.00
_cell.angle_gamma   90.00
#
_symmetry.space_group_name_H-M   'P 1'
#
loop_
_entity.id
_entity.type
_entity.pdbx_description
1 polymer ?
#
loop_
_entity_poly.entity_id
_entity_poly.type
_entity_poly.pdbx_seq_one_letter_code
_entity_poly.pdbx_strand_id
1 'polypeptide(L)'
;MNSKWPDLRELNPRWSDLRGWGHSRLLQTSYIWIIIVPLAAKILLPIAGDHVFTVFGSRINIHFGLPFSWKLFYFMAISFTIALAFYTLRCPEMLRTYHTFREYRAEHKGIGPMLGWLNWTISRLDETRMGELLERITNAFRIDADIKAHNILEDTFNRFRSKRIPKSSLFKLYKDLLVSSTYGEDVLSDLFDAIGRSQEHLRKKSLVCSVFFFFGGFLFFLIVMIQNFIFVIRAMLA
;
A
#
# COMPACT_ATOMS: atom_id res chain seq x y z
N MET A 1 1.56 31.60 12.98
CA MET A 1 1.60 30.25 12.37
C MET A 1 0.25 29.58 12.63
N ASN A 2 -0.66 29.60 11.66
CA ASN A 2 -1.96 28.93 11.78
C ASN A 2 -1.79 27.44 11.44
N SER A 3 -1.52 26.64 12.48
CA SER A 3 -1.63 25.19 12.43
C SER A 3 -3.12 24.80 12.36
N LYS A 4 -3.73 24.97 11.17
CA LYS A 4 -4.98 24.27 10.86
C LYS A 4 -4.63 22.81 10.68
N TRP A 5 -4.87 22.02 11.72
CA TRP A 5 -4.90 20.57 11.58
C TRP A 5 -5.88 20.22 10.46
N PRO A 6 -5.50 19.40 9.47
CA PRO A 6 -6.42 18.96 8.44
C PRO A 6 -7.58 18.24 9.12
N ASP A 7 -8.82 18.56 8.73
CA ASP A 7 -10.00 17.86 9.23
C ASP A 7 -9.81 16.36 8.97
N LEU A 8 -9.92 15.53 10.00
CA LEU A 8 -9.72 14.09 9.89
C LEU A 8 -10.69 13.44 8.88
N ARG A 9 -11.79 14.14 8.54
CA ARG A 9 -12.75 13.77 7.49
C ARG A 9 -12.20 13.92 6.07
N GLU A 10 -11.11 14.65 5.86
CA GLU A 10 -10.45 14.83 4.56
C GLU A 10 -9.28 13.87 4.32
N LEU A 11 -8.98 12.96 5.26
CA LEU A 11 -8.03 11.88 5.00
C LEU A 11 -8.60 10.97 3.90
N ASN A 12 -8.15 11.22 2.68
CA ASN A 12 -8.39 10.38 1.51
C ASN A 12 -7.11 9.53 1.32
N PRO A 13 -6.94 8.43 2.08
CA PRO A 13 -5.74 7.61 2.00
C PRO A 13 -5.50 7.17 0.56
N ARG A 14 -4.23 7.02 0.19
CA ARG A 14 -3.81 6.55 -1.12
C ARG A 14 -2.98 5.29 -0.99
N TRP A 15 -3.02 4.44 -2.01
CA TRP A 15 -2.14 3.26 -2.08
C TRP A 15 -0.66 3.63 -2.13
N SER A 16 -0.33 4.80 -2.69
CA SER A 16 1.02 5.37 -2.73
C SER A 16 1.56 5.66 -1.33
N ASP A 17 0.75 6.22 -0.44
CA ASP A 17 1.14 6.47 0.97
C ASP A 17 1.47 5.16 1.72
N LEU A 18 0.67 4.11 1.48
CA LEU A 18 0.87 2.80 2.10
C LEU A 18 2.10 2.06 1.57
N ARG A 19 2.63 2.45 0.41
CA ARG A 19 3.74 1.73 -0.22
C ARG A 19 4.99 1.74 0.65
N GLY A 20 5.33 2.89 1.24
CA GLY A 20 6.50 3.01 2.11
C GLY A 20 6.43 2.01 3.27
N TRP A 21 5.22 1.77 3.79
CA TRP A 21 4.99 0.82 4.86
C TRP A 21 5.04 -0.62 4.36
N GLY A 22 4.40 -0.91 3.22
CA GLY A 22 4.42 -2.24 2.58
C GLY A 22 5.82 -2.73 2.19
N HIS A 23 6.76 -1.80 1.94
CA HIS A 23 8.16 -2.11 1.67
C HIS A 23 9.06 -2.10 2.92
N SER A 24 8.52 -1.76 4.09
CA SER A 24 9.31 -1.80 5.32
C SER A 24 9.65 -3.24 5.69
N ARG A 25 10.92 -3.49 6.01
CA ARG A 25 11.39 -4.82 6.43
C ARG A 25 10.65 -5.35 7.65
N LEU A 26 10.21 -4.45 8.54
CA LEU A 26 9.44 -4.80 9.72
C LEU A 26 8.10 -5.46 9.34
N LEU A 27 7.34 -4.84 8.43
CA LEU A 27 6.07 -5.42 7.99
C LEU A 27 6.30 -6.68 7.16
N GLN A 28 7.30 -6.67 6.28
CA GLN A 28 7.58 -7.83 5.44
C GLN A 28 8.03 -9.06 6.24
N THR A 29 8.65 -8.89 7.40
CA THR A 29 9.05 -10.03 8.26
C THR A 29 7.97 -10.42 9.27
N SER A 30 6.90 -9.63 9.41
CA SER A 30 5.82 -9.86 10.39
C SER A 30 5.14 -11.23 10.25
N TYR A 31 5.03 -11.78 9.03
CA TYR A 31 4.42 -13.10 8.81
C TYR A 31 5.23 -14.24 9.43
N ILE A 32 6.56 -14.11 9.47
CA ILE A 32 7.45 -15.11 10.09
C ILE A 32 7.16 -15.16 11.60
N TRP A 33 6.92 -14.00 12.21
CA TRP A 33 6.62 -13.90 13.63
C TRP A 33 5.30 -14.57 14.02
N ILE A 34 4.31 -14.71 13.11
CA ILE A 34 3.10 -15.49 13.40
C ILE A 34 3.42 -16.95 13.74
N ILE A 35 4.49 -17.51 13.16
CA ILE A 35 4.90 -18.89 13.42
C ILE A 35 5.89 -18.95 14.59
N ILE A 36 6.88 -18.06 14.61
CA ILE A 36 7.94 -18.06 15.63
C ILE A 36 7.37 -17.78 17.01
N VAL A 37 6.44 -16.83 17.15
CA VAL A 37 5.92 -16.38 18.44
C VAL A 37 5.23 -17.49 19.23
N PRO A 38 4.24 -18.24 18.70
CA PRO A 38 3.61 -19.33 19.45
C PRO A 38 4.59 -20.46 19.76
N LEU A 39 5.56 -20.72 18.89
CA LEU A 39 6.59 -21.73 19.13
C LEU A 39 7.52 -21.31 20.27
N ALA A 40 8.04 -20.08 20.23
CA ALA A 40 8.89 -19.51 21.27
C ALA A 40 8.14 -19.43 22.61
N ALA A 41 6.88 -19.00 22.60
CA ALA A 41 6.05 -18.96 23.79
C ALA A 41 5.89 -20.36 24.41
N LYS A 42 5.62 -21.40 23.61
CA LYS A 42 5.52 -22.78 24.11
C LYS A 42 6.81 -23.30 24.75
N ILE A 43 7.97 -22.90 24.22
CA ILE A 43 9.28 -23.32 24.74
C ILE A 43 9.64 -22.54 26.02
N LEU A 44 9.33 -21.24 26.06
CA LEU A 44 9.74 -20.35 27.15
C LEU A 44 8.75 -20.30 28.32
N LEU A 45 7.46 -20.53 28.10
CA LEU A 45 6.43 -20.51 29.15
C LEU A 45 6.70 -21.49 30.30
N PRO A 46 7.16 -22.74 30.07
CA PRO A 46 7.49 -23.67 31.17
C PRO A 46 8.70 -23.23 32.00
N ILE A 47 9.61 -22.47 31.40
CA ILE A 47 10.81 -21.94 32.05
C ILE A 47 10.46 -20.66 32.82
N ALA A 48 9.41 -19.95 32.38
CA ALA A 48 8.99 -18.71 32.99
C ALA A 48 8.35 -18.95 34.36
N GLY A 49 9.09 -18.61 35.42
CA GLY A 49 8.67 -18.73 36.81
C GLY A 49 9.81 -18.42 37.78
N ASP A 50 9.49 -18.50 39.07
CA ASP A 50 10.43 -18.31 40.17
C ASP A 50 11.14 -19.64 40.41
N HIS A 51 12.38 -19.74 39.93
CA HIS A 51 13.19 -20.92 40.17
C HIS A 51 14.16 -20.61 41.30
N VAL A 52 13.94 -21.27 42.43
CA VAL A 52 14.80 -21.16 43.61
C VAL A 52 15.93 -22.18 43.48
N PHE A 53 17.12 -21.70 43.11
CA PHE A 53 18.32 -22.52 43.11
C PHE A 53 19.06 -22.37 44.44
N THR A 54 19.47 -23.49 45.04
CA THR A 54 20.34 -23.49 46.21
C THR A 54 21.77 -23.75 45.76
N VAL A 55 22.60 -22.72 45.75
CA VAL A 55 24.02 -22.80 45.39
C VAL A 55 24.83 -22.36 46.60
N PHE A 56 25.74 -23.22 47.08
CA PHE A 56 26.55 -22.99 48.31
C PHE A 56 25.73 -22.62 49.56
N GLY A 57 24.51 -23.18 49.71
CA GLY A 57 23.65 -22.94 50.87
C GLY A 57 22.83 -21.64 50.82
N SER A 58 23.09 -20.75 49.86
CA SER A 58 22.28 -19.56 49.59
C SER A 58 21.17 -19.86 48.59
N ARG A 59 19.96 -19.38 48.87
CA ARG A 59 18.80 -19.44 47.95
C ARG A 59 18.88 -18.26 46.98
N ILE A 60 19.15 -18.52 45.71
CA ILE A 60 19.09 -17.53 44.65
C ILE A 60 17.73 -17.71 43.95
N ASN A 61 16.86 -16.71 44.05
CA ASN A 61 15.60 -16.69 43.31
C ASN A 61 15.81 -15.99 41.98
N ILE A 62 15.74 -16.73 40.88
CA ILE A 62 15.85 -16.16 39.54
C ILE A 62 14.45 -16.11 38.93
N HIS A 63 13.94 -14.90 38.72
CA HIS A 63 12.66 -14.65 38.07
C HIS A 63 12.85 -14.63 36.54
N PHE A 64 12.54 -15.74 35.87
CA PHE A 64 12.57 -15.80 34.40
C PHE A 64 11.26 -15.26 33.79
N GLY A 65 10.91 -14.02 34.10
CA GLY A 65 9.76 -13.34 33.49
C GLY A 65 10.20 -12.52 32.26
N LEU A 66 9.56 -12.74 31.11
CA LEU A 66 9.75 -11.83 29.97
C LEU A 66 9.06 -10.48 30.24
N PRO A 67 9.68 -9.37 29.83
CA PRO A 67 9.19 -8.03 30.12
C PRO A 67 7.99 -7.59 29.28
N PHE A 68 7.49 -8.44 28.38
CA PHE A 68 6.37 -8.15 27.49
C PHE A 68 5.37 -9.30 27.40
N SER A 69 4.15 -8.95 27.01
CA SER A 69 3.10 -9.92 26.76
C SER A 69 3.26 -10.60 25.40
N TRP A 70 3.49 -11.91 25.41
CA TRP A 70 3.46 -12.77 24.20
C TRP A 70 2.18 -12.61 23.40
N LYS A 71 1.04 -12.41 24.07
CA LYS A 71 -0.26 -12.22 23.42
C LYS A 71 -0.27 -10.94 22.58
N LEU A 72 0.21 -9.82 23.14
CA LEU A 72 0.27 -8.54 22.43
C LEU A 72 1.23 -8.60 21.24
N PHE A 73 2.39 -9.23 21.43
CA PHE A 73 3.35 -9.42 20.36
C PHE A 73 2.80 -10.29 19.22
N TYR A 74 2.02 -11.32 19.54
CA TYR A 74 1.31 -12.14 18.55
C TYR A 74 0.23 -11.35 17.79
N PHE A 75 -0.60 -10.58 18.50
CA PHE A 75 -1.62 -9.72 17.87
C PHE A 75 -1.00 -8.64 16.98
N MET A 76 0.13 -8.07 17.38
CA MET A 76 0.93 -7.16 16.55
C MET A 76 1.32 -7.84 15.22
N ALA A 77 1.90 -9.04 15.27
CA ALA A 77 2.33 -9.78 14.08
C ALA A 77 1.16 -10.12 13.14
N ILE A 78 0.04 -10.58 13.70
CA ILE A 78 -1.20 -10.81 12.94
C ILE A 78 -1.66 -9.53 12.26
N SER A 79 -1.74 -8.42 13.00
CA SER A 79 -2.26 -7.15 12.48
C SER A 79 -1.42 -6.65 11.31
N PHE A 80 -0.09 -6.66 11.42
CA PHE A 80 0.78 -6.29 10.30
C PHE A 80 0.69 -7.25 9.12
N THR A 81 0.54 -8.55 9.37
CA THR A 81 0.38 -9.53 8.28
C THR A 81 -0.94 -9.33 7.53
N ILE A 82 -2.04 -9.06 8.24
CA ILE A 82 -3.33 -8.77 7.61
C ILE A 82 -3.25 -7.47 6.81
N ALA A 83 -2.63 -6.42 7.36
CA ALA A 83 -2.39 -5.17 6.64
C ALA A 83 -1.59 -5.41 5.34
N LEU A 84 -0.49 -6.16 5.43
CA LEU A 84 0.35 -6.51 4.28
C LEU A 84 -0.41 -7.38 3.27
N ALA A 85 -1.26 -8.31 3.72
CA ALA A 85 -2.11 -9.12 2.85
C ALA A 85 -3.12 -8.26 2.08
N PHE A 86 -3.79 -7.30 2.75
CA PHE A 86 -4.66 -6.36 2.05
C PHE A 86 -3.89 -5.52 1.03
N TYR A 87 -2.72 -5.00 1.41
CA TYR A 87 -1.88 -4.23 0.51
C TYR A 87 -1.46 -5.05 -0.72
N THR A 88 -0.84 -6.21 -0.52
CA THR A 88 -0.30 -7.04 -1.61
C THR A 88 -1.38 -7.61 -2.54
N LEU A 89 -2.53 -8.02 -2.01
CA LEU A 89 -3.61 -8.62 -2.81
C LEU A 89 -4.49 -7.57 -3.50
N ARG A 90 -4.57 -6.35 -2.93
CA ARG A 90 -5.54 -5.34 -3.40
C ARG A 90 -4.92 -4.12 -4.06
N CYS A 91 -3.68 -3.75 -3.71
CA CYS A 91 -2.95 -2.68 -4.37
C CYS A 91 -2.72 -3.03 -5.85
N PRO A 92 -3.05 -2.12 -6.78
CA PRO A 92 -2.74 -2.28 -8.19
C PRO A 92 -1.25 -2.51 -8.41
N GLU A 93 -0.89 -3.42 -9.31
CA GLU A 93 0.50 -3.81 -9.54
C GLU A 93 1.38 -2.63 -9.92
N MET A 94 0.90 -1.77 -10.82
CA MET A 94 1.59 -0.53 -11.20
C MET A 94 1.99 0.32 -9.99
N LEU A 95 1.05 0.55 -9.07
CA LEU A 95 1.25 1.31 -7.83
C LEU A 95 2.02 0.56 -6.74
N ARG A 96 2.26 -0.74 -6.92
CA ARG A 96 3.11 -1.50 -6.00
C ARG A 96 4.56 -1.48 -6.48
N THR A 97 4.77 -1.54 -7.79
CA THR A 97 6.09 -1.75 -8.39
C THR A 97 6.81 -0.44 -8.74
N TYR A 98 6.11 0.60 -9.21
CA TYR A 98 6.77 1.80 -9.78
C TYR A 98 6.33 3.09 -9.10
N HIS A 99 7.27 3.92 -8.62
CA HIS A 99 6.97 5.24 -8.02
C HIS A 99 6.87 6.33 -9.05
N THR A 100 7.78 6.30 -10.00
CA THR A 100 7.88 7.30 -11.06
C THR A 100 7.90 6.61 -12.41
N PHE A 101 7.51 7.35 -13.44
CA PHE A 101 7.70 6.93 -14.82
C PHE A 101 9.18 6.64 -15.14
N ARG A 102 10.12 7.34 -14.48
CA ARG A 102 11.56 7.09 -14.64
C ARG A 102 11.97 5.68 -14.21
N GLU A 103 11.45 5.19 -13.09
CA GLU A 103 11.68 3.80 -12.64
C GLU A 103 11.08 2.79 -13.62
N TYR A 104 9.88 3.07 -14.12
CA TYR A 104 9.23 2.24 -15.14
C TYR A 104 10.08 2.13 -16.42
N ARG A 105 10.66 3.24 -16.87
CA ARG A 105 11.53 3.29 -18.06
C ARG A 105 12.90 2.66 -17.83
N ALA A 106 13.44 2.76 -16.61
CA ALA A 106 14.71 2.12 -16.25
C ALA A 106 14.65 0.59 -16.39
N GLU A 107 13.48 -0.02 -16.20
CA GLU A 107 13.25 -1.45 -16.46
C GLU A 107 12.98 -1.79 -17.94
N HIS A 108 13.18 -0.84 -18.85
CA HIS A 108 13.02 -0.98 -20.31
C HIS A 108 11.64 -1.50 -20.73
N LYS A 109 10.60 -1.20 -19.95
CA LYS A 109 9.23 -1.57 -20.28
C LYS A 109 8.68 -0.63 -21.35
N GLY A 110 8.18 -1.22 -22.43
CA GLY A 110 7.48 -0.53 -23.52
C GLY A 110 6.05 -0.17 -23.16
N ILE A 111 5.19 0.15 -24.13
CA ILE A 111 3.80 0.56 -23.87
C ILE A 111 2.86 -0.59 -23.48
N GLY A 112 3.26 -1.83 -23.74
CA GLY A 112 2.42 -3.03 -23.54
C GLY A 112 1.85 -3.17 -22.12
N PRO A 113 2.68 -3.13 -21.06
CA PRO A 113 2.18 -3.20 -19.67
C PRO A 113 1.22 -2.07 -19.32
N MET A 114 1.49 -0.84 -19.79
CA MET A 114 0.58 0.29 -19.58
C MET A 114 -0.79 0.07 -20.21
N LEU A 115 -0.85 -0.48 -21.42
CA LEU A 115 -2.13 -0.84 -22.05
C LEU A 115 -2.90 -1.89 -21.24
N GLY A 116 -2.18 -2.87 -20.68
CA GLY A 116 -2.76 -3.85 -19.75
C GLY A 116 -3.37 -3.18 -18.52
N TRP A 117 -2.63 -2.26 -17.89
CA TRP A 117 -3.11 -1.49 -16.74
C TRP A 117 -4.26 -0.56 -17.10
N LEU A 118 -4.22 0.09 -18.26
CA LEU A 118 -5.29 0.95 -18.76
C LEU A 118 -6.59 0.17 -18.95
N ASN A 119 -6.53 -0.96 -19.67
CA ASN A 119 -7.69 -1.85 -19.84
C ASN A 119 -8.29 -2.29 -18.51
N TRP A 120 -7.41 -2.75 -17.60
CA TRP A 120 -7.81 -3.17 -16.27
C TRP A 120 -8.46 -2.02 -15.48
N THR A 121 -7.95 -0.79 -15.61
CA THR A 121 -8.47 0.39 -14.92
C THR A 121 -9.84 0.77 -15.48
N ILE A 122 -9.97 0.86 -16.81
CA ILE A 122 -11.23 1.15 -17.50
C ILE A 122 -12.32 0.12 -17.12
N SER A 123 -11.95 -1.15 -17.01
CA SER A 123 -12.91 -2.21 -16.63
C SER A 123 -13.49 -2.02 -15.21
N ARG A 124 -12.77 -1.32 -14.32
CA ARG A 124 -13.10 -1.22 -12.88
C ARG A 124 -13.58 0.15 -12.41
N LEU A 125 -13.40 1.21 -13.19
CA LEU A 125 -13.88 2.55 -12.83
C LEU A 125 -15.39 2.69 -13.04
N ASP A 126 -16.02 3.51 -12.19
CA ASP A 126 -17.37 4.04 -12.40
C ASP A 126 -17.38 5.09 -13.53
N GLU A 127 -18.56 5.50 -13.99
CA GLU A 127 -18.70 6.47 -15.10
C GLU A 127 -18.03 7.81 -14.78
N THR A 128 -18.16 8.30 -13.54
CA THR A 128 -17.61 9.59 -13.11
C THR A 128 -16.09 9.61 -13.16
N ARG A 129 -15.42 8.64 -12.55
CA ARG A 129 -13.96 8.56 -12.56
C ARG A 129 -13.40 8.17 -13.92
N MET A 130 -14.21 7.47 -14.73
CA MET A 130 -13.87 7.27 -16.14
C MET A 130 -13.76 8.61 -16.84
N GLY A 131 -14.72 9.51 -16.64
CA GLY A 131 -14.68 10.86 -17.18
C GLY A 131 -13.37 11.58 -16.87
N GLU A 132 -12.97 11.56 -15.59
CA GLU A 132 -11.71 12.16 -15.13
C GLU A 132 -10.46 11.52 -15.74
N LEU A 133 -10.42 10.19 -15.84
CA LEU A 133 -9.31 9.47 -16.48
C LEU A 133 -9.17 9.88 -17.94
N LEU A 134 -10.28 9.85 -18.68
CA LEU A 134 -10.30 10.17 -20.10
C LEU A 134 -9.90 11.61 -20.36
N GLU A 135 -10.42 12.56 -19.57
CA GLU A 135 -10.04 13.96 -19.65
C GLU A 135 -8.52 14.14 -19.45
N ARG A 136 -7.94 13.48 -18.44
CA ARG A 136 -6.49 13.52 -18.20
C ARG A 136 -5.69 12.94 -19.35
N ILE A 137 -6.13 11.80 -19.89
CA ILE A 137 -5.46 11.21 -21.05
C ILE A 137 -5.56 12.18 -22.23
N THR A 138 -6.75 12.67 -22.59
CA THR A 138 -6.93 13.64 -23.69
C THR A 138 -6.06 14.89 -23.51
N ASN A 139 -5.88 15.37 -22.28
CA ASN A 139 -4.98 16.49 -21.97
C ASN A 139 -3.50 16.15 -22.16
N ALA A 140 -3.06 14.94 -21.80
CA ALA A 140 -1.70 14.46 -22.09
C ALA A 140 -1.39 14.51 -23.59
N PHE A 141 -2.36 14.09 -24.42
CA PHE A 141 -2.24 14.15 -25.88
C PHE A 141 -2.29 15.56 -26.47
N ARG A 142 -2.80 16.55 -25.73
CA ARG A 142 -2.89 17.94 -26.19
C ARG A 142 -1.52 18.64 -26.18
N ILE A 143 -0.63 18.23 -25.28
CA ILE A 143 0.64 18.92 -25.02
C ILE A 143 1.66 18.63 -26.14
N ASP A 144 1.63 17.43 -26.73
CA ASP A 144 2.63 16.98 -27.73
C ASP A 144 2.22 17.20 -29.21
N ALA A 145 1.40 18.21 -29.49
CA ALA A 145 1.12 18.70 -30.86
C ALA A 145 0.47 17.73 -31.85
N ASP A 146 0.02 16.52 -31.45
CA ASP A 146 -0.82 15.67 -32.29
C ASP A 146 -2.29 16.15 -32.23
N ILE A 147 -2.54 17.30 -32.86
CA ILE A 147 -3.87 17.93 -32.99
C ILE A 147 -4.88 16.92 -33.56
N LYS A 148 -4.44 16.00 -34.42
CA LYS A 148 -5.31 14.98 -35.02
C LYS A 148 -5.73 13.93 -34.00
N ALA A 149 -4.79 13.41 -33.20
CA ALA A 149 -5.12 12.49 -32.11
C ALA A 149 -6.03 13.17 -31.06
N HIS A 150 -5.74 14.43 -30.71
CA HIS A 150 -6.55 15.18 -29.75
C HIS A 150 -8.01 15.33 -30.20
N ASN A 151 -8.25 15.75 -31.45
CA ASN A 151 -9.61 15.91 -31.98
C ASN A 151 -10.40 14.59 -32.01
N ILE A 152 -9.72 13.48 -32.36
CA ILE A 152 -10.33 12.14 -32.36
C ILE A 152 -10.69 11.71 -30.93
N LEU A 153 -9.81 11.98 -29.97
CA LEU A 153 -10.02 11.67 -28.55
C LEU A 153 -11.14 12.51 -27.95
N GLU A 154 -11.21 13.80 -28.26
CA GLU A 154 -12.25 14.71 -27.77
C GLU A 154 -13.64 14.33 -28.32
N ASP A 155 -13.77 14.05 -29.62
CA ASP A 155 -15.03 13.56 -30.19
C ASP A 155 -15.46 12.24 -29.52
N THR A 156 -14.52 11.31 -29.32
CA THR A 156 -14.79 10.04 -28.64
C THR A 156 -15.21 10.27 -27.19
N PHE A 157 -14.55 11.17 -26.48
CA PHE A 157 -14.89 11.52 -25.10
C PHE A 157 -16.31 12.08 -25.01
N ASN A 158 -16.68 12.98 -25.92
CA ASN A 158 -18.03 13.54 -26.02
C ASN A 158 -19.09 12.46 -26.33
N ARG A 159 -18.75 11.48 -27.18
CA ARG A 159 -19.60 10.31 -27.46
C ARG A 159 -19.72 9.36 -26.27
N PHE A 160 -18.65 9.16 -25.50
CA PHE A 160 -18.68 8.36 -24.28
C PHE A 160 -19.55 9.04 -23.21
N ARG A 161 -19.38 10.35 -23.00
CA ARG A 161 -20.16 11.15 -22.04
C ARG A 161 -21.65 11.13 -22.37
N SER A 162 -22.01 11.12 -23.66
CA SER A 162 -23.39 10.96 -24.12
C SER A 162 -23.90 9.51 -24.08
N LYS A 163 -23.20 8.60 -23.40
CA LYS A 163 -23.49 7.16 -23.23
C LYS A 163 -23.64 6.37 -24.54
N ARG A 164 -23.04 6.84 -25.64
CA ARG A 164 -23.17 6.21 -26.96
C ARG A 164 -22.12 5.14 -27.26
N ILE A 165 -21.14 4.91 -26.37
CA ILE A 165 -20.02 4.00 -26.64
C ILE A 165 -19.77 3.04 -25.46
N PRO A 166 -19.64 1.71 -25.70
CA PRO A 166 -19.26 0.75 -24.67
C PRO A 166 -17.77 0.86 -24.31
N LYS A 167 -17.42 0.53 -23.05
CA LYS A 167 -16.04 0.60 -22.53
C LYS A 167 -15.01 -0.16 -23.37
N SER A 168 -15.41 -1.28 -23.97
CA SER A 168 -14.54 -2.10 -24.83
C SER A 168 -14.12 -1.37 -26.11
N SER A 169 -15.06 -0.68 -26.76
CA SER A 169 -14.78 0.15 -27.93
C SER A 169 -13.88 1.33 -27.59
N LEU A 170 -14.05 1.91 -26.40
CA LEU A 170 -13.18 2.96 -25.90
C LEU A 170 -11.75 2.46 -25.71
N PHE A 171 -11.54 1.33 -25.03
CA PHE A 171 -10.20 0.76 -24.88
C PHE A 171 -9.55 0.44 -26.23
N LYS A 172 -10.32 -0.12 -27.18
CA LYS A 172 -9.82 -0.40 -28.53
C LYS A 172 -9.29 0.86 -29.21
N LEU A 173 -10.05 1.97 -29.15
CA LEU A 173 -9.60 3.23 -29.74
C LEU A 173 -8.31 3.74 -29.08
N TYR A 174 -8.24 3.75 -27.75
CA TYR A 174 -7.03 4.18 -27.03
C TYR A 174 -5.84 3.30 -27.37
N LYS A 175 -6.04 1.98 -27.48
CA LYS A 175 -4.99 1.05 -27.91
C LYS A 175 -4.53 1.37 -29.33
N ASP A 176 -5.46 1.55 -30.27
CA ASP A 176 -5.14 1.80 -31.67
C ASP A 176 -4.39 3.13 -31.83
N LEU A 177 -4.80 4.17 -31.10
CA LEU A 177 -4.05 5.42 -30.99
C LEU A 177 -2.65 5.17 -30.39
N LEU A 178 -2.57 4.61 -29.19
CA LEU A 178 -1.31 4.40 -28.46
C LEU A 178 -0.31 3.50 -29.19
N VAL A 179 -0.77 2.65 -30.11
CA VAL A 179 0.10 1.79 -30.93
C VAL A 179 0.49 2.46 -32.26
N SER A 180 -0.37 3.32 -32.81
CA SER A 180 -0.15 3.91 -34.14
C SER A 180 0.78 5.12 -34.14
N SER A 181 0.98 5.80 -33.01
CA SER A 181 1.90 6.95 -32.95
C SER A 181 3.22 6.63 -32.30
N THR A 182 4.27 7.27 -32.79
CA THR A 182 5.58 7.34 -32.14
C THR A 182 5.51 8.45 -31.08
N TYR A 183 5.15 8.10 -29.86
CA TYR A 183 4.95 9.07 -28.79
C TYR A 183 6.25 9.54 -28.16
N GLY A 184 6.29 10.82 -27.77
CA GLY A 184 7.32 11.35 -26.89
C GLY A 184 7.29 10.67 -25.52
N GLU A 185 8.43 10.72 -24.80
CA GLU A 185 8.49 10.23 -23.43
C GLU A 185 7.54 11.01 -22.49
N ASP A 186 7.24 12.26 -22.81
CA ASP A 186 6.36 13.13 -22.03
C ASP A 186 4.91 12.62 -22.03
N VAL A 187 4.34 12.30 -23.20
CA VAL A 187 3.00 11.66 -23.29
C VAL A 187 2.95 10.33 -22.53
N LEU A 188 4.01 9.52 -22.60
CA LEU A 188 4.05 8.26 -21.86
C LEU A 188 4.11 8.49 -20.34
N SER A 189 4.83 9.52 -19.90
CA SER A 189 4.89 9.94 -18.49
C SER A 189 3.52 10.40 -18.00
N ASP A 190 2.84 11.26 -18.76
CA ASP A 190 1.53 11.77 -18.41
C ASP A 190 0.47 10.67 -18.41
N LEU A 191 0.54 9.74 -19.36
CA LEU A 191 -0.34 8.56 -19.40
C LEU A 191 -0.11 7.66 -18.18
N PHE A 192 1.15 7.42 -17.82
CA PHE A 192 1.51 6.66 -16.63
C PHE A 192 0.91 7.33 -15.38
N ASP A 193 1.10 8.63 -15.22
CA ASP A 193 0.55 9.37 -14.08
C ASP A 193 -0.98 9.37 -14.06
N ALA A 194 -1.63 9.51 -15.23
CA ALA A 194 -3.08 9.46 -15.34
C ALA A 194 -3.63 8.10 -14.89
N ILE A 195 -3.05 7.00 -15.36
CA ILE A 195 -3.44 5.65 -14.95
C ILE A 195 -3.20 5.47 -13.45
N GLY A 196 -2.02 5.85 -12.96
CA GLY A 196 -1.65 5.72 -11.54
C GLY A 196 -2.61 6.43 -10.60
N ARG A 197 -2.95 7.69 -10.90
CA ARG A 197 -3.90 8.48 -10.09
C ARG A 197 -5.30 7.89 -10.07
N SER A 198 -5.80 7.40 -11.20
CA SER A 198 -7.09 6.71 -11.24
C SER A 198 -7.10 5.41 -10.43
N GLN A 199 -5.93 4.79 -10.28
CA GLN A 199 -5.74 3.58 -9.48
C GLN A 199 -5.61 3.84 -7.97
N GLU A 200 -5.19 5.04 -7.53
CA GLU A 200 -4.97 5.36 -6.10
C GLU A 200 -6.20 5.16 -5.23
N HIS A 201 -7.38 5.33 -5.81
CA HIS A 201 -8.66 5.26 -5.10
C HIS A 201 -9.49 4.02 -5.44
N LEU A 202 -8.91 3.07 -6.16
CA LEU A 202 -9.57 1.78 -6.39
C LEU A 202 -9.60 0.99 -5.07
N ARG A 203 -10.70 0.28 -4.83
CA ARG A 203 -10.86 -0.60 -3.66
C ARG A 203 -10.66 0.14 -2.31
N LYS A 204 -11.23 1.34 -2.16
CA LYS A 204 -11.17 2.16 -0.92
C LYS A 204 -11.43 1.37 0.37
N LYS A 205 -12.38 0.42 0.36
CA LYS A 205 -12.65 -0.44 1.52
C LYS A 205 -11.41 -1.24 1.95
N SER A 206 -10.71 -1.87 1.01
CA SER A 206 -9.49 -2.63 1.30
C SER A 206 -8.34 -1.72 1.74
N LEU A 207 -8.26 -0.52 1.19
CA LEU A 207 -7.28 0.49 1.60
C LEU A 207 -7.49 0.89 3.06
N VAL A 208 -8.73 1.23 3.44
CA VAL A 208 -9.08 1.58 4.83
C VAL A 208 -8.84 0.41 5.77
N CYS A 209 -9.17 -0.82 5.38
CA CYS A 209 -8.84 -2.01 6.18
C CYS A 209 -7.32 -2.15 6.38
N SER A 210 -6.52 -1.98 5.32
CA SER A 210 -5.06 -2.04 5.41
C SER A 210 -4.51 -0.99 6.38
N VAL A 211 -5.02 0.24 6.29
CA VAL A 211 -4.66 1.34 7.20
C VAL A 211 -5.04 1.00 8.65
N PHE A 212 -6.26 0.52 8.88
CA PHE A 212 -6.74 0.14 10.20
C PHE A 212 -5.87 -0.93 10.86
N PHE A 213 -5.58 -2.02 10.15
CA PHE A 213 -4.71 -3.09 10.67
C PHE A 213 -3.26 -2.64 10.85
N PHE A 214 -2.78 -1.71 10.01
CA PHE A 214 -1.46 -1.12 10.19
C PHE A 214 -1.36 -0.34 11.51
N PHE A 215 -2.30 0.58 11.74
CA PHE A 215 -2.34 1.36 12.99
C PHE A 215 -2.58 0.49 14.22
N GLY A 216 -3.44 -0.54 14.11
CA GLY A 216 -3.61 -1.53 15.18
C GLY A 216 -2.32 -2.26 15.52
N GLY A 217 -1.56 -2.69 14.50
CA GLY A 217 -0.25 -3.31 14.69
C GLY A 217 0.75 -2.38 15.37
N PHE A 218 0.80 -1.11 14.94
CA PHE A 218 1.67 -0.10 15.53
C PHE A 218 1.31 0.21 16.99
N LEU A 219 0.01 0.26 17.31
CA LEU A 219 -0.45 0.44 18.68
C LEU A 219 0.03 -0.71 19.58
N PHE A 220 -0.13 -1.96 19.16
CA PHE A 220 0.37 -3.11 19.93
C PHE A 220 1.89 -3.08 20.08
N PHE A 221 2.62 -2.70 19.03
CA PHE A 221 4.06 -2.53 19.08
C PHE A 221 4.48 -1.49 20.13
N LEU A 222 3.84 -0.32 20.15
CA LEU A 222 4.11 0.72 21.15
C LEU A 222 3.85 0.23 22.58
N ILE A 223 2.74 -0.49 22.80
CA ILE A 223 2.43 -1.06 24.13
C ILE A 223 3.55 -2.03 24.56
N VAL A 224 4.00 -2.92 23.67
CA VAL A 224 5.11 -3.85 23.95
C VAL A 224 6.41 -3.09 24.27
N MET A 225 6.72 -2.04 23.52
CA MET A 225 7.91 -1.22 23.77
C MET A 225 7.86 -0.51 25.13
N ILE A 226 6.70 0.02 25.51
CA ILE A 226 6.50 0.66 26.82
C ILE A 226 6.63 -0.37 27.95
N GLN A 227 6.06 -1.57 27.80
CA GLN A 227 6.21 -2.67 28.77
C GLN A 227 7.70 -3.01 28.99
N ASN A 228 8.44 -3.17 27.90
CA ASN A 228 9.88 -3.42 27.96
C ASN A 228 10.64 -2.28 28.65
N PHE A 229 10.32 -1.03 28.33
CA PHE A 229 10.98 0.13 28.92
C PHE A 229 10.73 0.26 30.42
N ILE A 230 9.47 0.08 30.86
CA ILE A 230 9.11 0.10 32.29
C ILE A 230 9.84 -1.00 33.05
N PHE A 231 9.94 -2.20 32.47
CA PHE A 231 10.67 -3.30 33.09
C PHE A 231 12.15 -2.96 33.30
N VAL A 232 12.82 -2.41 32.29
CA VAL A 232 14.24 -2.03 32.39
C VAL A 232 14.45 -0.95 33.47
N ILE A 233 13.57 0.06 33.54
CA ILE A 233 13.65 1.08 34.59
C ILE A 233 13.51 0.44 35.97
N ARG A 234 12.55 -0.45 36.17
CA ARG A 234 12.35 -1.13 37.46
C ARG A 234 13.56 -1.97 37.84
N ALA A 235 14.18 -2.64 36.87
CA ALA A 235 15.38 -3.45 37.09
C ALA A 235 16.62 -2.61 37.45
N MET A 236 16.70 -1.35 37.00
CA MET A 236 17.80 -0.44 37.35
C MET A 236 17.62 0.24 38.72
N LEU A 237 16.39 0.30 39.24
CA LEU A 237 16.07 0.96 40.51
C LEU A 237 16.02 0.00 41.70
N ALA A 238 16.00 -1.31 41.46
CA ALA A 238 16.02 -2.36 42.48
C ALA A 238 17.45 -2.80 42.79
#